data_AF-A0AB32TK78-F1
#
_entry.id   AF-A0AB32TK78-F1
#
_cell.length_a   1.000
_cell.length_b   1.000
_cell.length_c   1.000
_cell.angle_alpha   90.00
_cell.angle_beta   90.00
_cell.angle_gamma   90.00
#
_symmetry.space_group_name_H-M   'P 1'
#
loop_
_entity.id
_entity.type
_entity.pdbx_description
1 polymer ?
#
loop_
_entity_poly.entity_id
_entity_poly.type
_entity_poly.pdbx_seq_one_letter_code
_entity_poly.pdbx_strand_id
1 'polypeptide(L)'
;MSNLLSETFTNAFAKVRLSSDRVLKRFIRLLNSIMNFAVRVLQLFIVTLLYFSAVKSAYIPREGGRSTYDVVPFMEVYNKSLCRPREMLVEIQQEYPDDTEHIFIPSCVVLTRCAGCCNDEMMECTPTVTYNITLEIKRLKPLRHQGDIFMSFAEHSECQCRMKKDLPKEIEKKPRKGKGQKRKGKKNREKKRDLCMAPSCLTSAIHTLQPSLWTLRRGKTVVPDQGGSKIQCEPCCSTCSERRRRLFVQDPETCQCSCKHSEADCRSRQLELNERTCRCDKPRR
;
A
#
# COMPACT_ATOMS: atom_id res chain seq x y z
N MET A 1 -107.23 -20.41 -5.58
CA MET A 1 -106.59 -19.38 -6.44
C MET A 1 -105.21 -18.92 -5.93
N SER A 2 -104.81 -19.24 -4.70
CA SER A 2 -103.53 -18.85 -4.09
C SER A 2 -102.28 -19.48 -4.74
N ASN A 3 -102.37 -20.66 -5.33
CA ASN A 3 -101.21 -21.38 -5.89
C ASN A 3 -100.72 -20.81 -7.23
N LEU A 4 -101.60 -20.18 -8.01
CA LEU A 4 -101.24 -19.66 -9.33
C LEU A 4 -100.40 -18.37 -9.25
N LEU A 5 -100.66 -17.55 -8.22
CA LEU A 5 -99.88 -16.34 -7.96
C LEU A 5 -98.48 -16.66 -7.42
N SER A 6 -98.33 -17.68 -6.58
CA SER A 6 -97.00 -18.04 -6.05
C SER A 6 -96.07 -18.57 -7.14
N GLU A 7 -96.58 -19.38 -8.08
CA GLU A 7 -95.79 -19.86 -9.22
C GLU A 7 -95.37 -18.75 -10.18
N THR A 8 -96.24 -17.76 -10.44
CA THR A 8 -95.85 -16.60 -11.24
C THR A 8 -94.79 -15.74 -10.55
N PHE A 9 -94.90 -15.56 -9.23
CA PHE A 9 -93.92 -14.79 -8.46
C PHE A 9 -92.56 -15.51 -8.38
N THR A 10 -92.54 -16.82 -8.11
CA THR A 10 -91.29 -17.59 -8.05
C THR A 10 -90.59 -17.63 -9.41
N ASN A 11 -91.33 -17.76 -10.51
CA ASN A 11 -90.78 -17.72 -11.86
C ASN A 11 -90.20 -16.35 -12.24
N ALA A 12 -90.86 -15.25 -11.84
CA ALA A 12 -90.34 -13.90 -12.05
C ALA A 12 -89.04 -13.67 -11.26
N PHE A 13 -89.00 -14.05 -9.99
CA PHE A 13 -87.80 -13.96 -9.17
C PHE A 13 -86.67 -14.86 -9.70
N ALA A 14 -86.97 -16.07 -10.17
CA ALA A 14 -85.98 -16.96 -10.77
C ALA A 14 -85.39 -16.37 -12.05
N LYS A 15 -86.21 -15.73 -12.90
CA LYS A 15 -85.76 -15.09 -14.15
C LYS A 15 -84.91 -13.85 -13.88
N VAL A 16 -85.24 -13.06 -12.86
CA VAL A 16 -84.42 -11.94 -12.39
C VAL A 16 -83.09 -12.43 -11.82
N ARG A 17 -83.08 -13.50 -11.00
CA ARG A 17 -81.83 -14.13 -10.51
C ARG A 17 -80.96 -14.66 -11.64
N LEU A 18 -81.53 -15.36 -12.63
CA LEU A 18 -80.80 -15.87 -13.80
C LEU A 18 -80.20 -14.76 -14.67
N SER A 19 -80.84 -13.58 -14.70
CA SER A 19 -80.30 -12.39 -15.35
C SER A 19 -79.12 -11.83 -14.54
N SER A 20 -79.30 -11.68 -13.23
CA SER A 20 -78.26 -11.20 -12.32
C SER A 20 -77.03 -12.12 -12.30
N ASP A 21 -77.21 -13.44 -12.30
CA ASP A 21 -76.11 -14.42 -12.40
C ASP A 21 -75.35 -14.31 -13.71
N ARG A 22 -76.05 -14.02 -14.82
CA ARG A 22 -75.41 -13.79 -16.12
C ARG A 22 -74.56 -12.53 -16.12
N VAL A 23 -75.07 -11.46 -15.52
CA VAL A 23 -74.33 -10.19 -15.35
C VAL A 23 -73.14 -10.40 -14.42
N LEU A 24 -73.32 -11.12 -13.30
CA LEU A 24 -72.26 -11.43 -12.35
C LEU A 24 -71.16 -12.30 -12.99
N LYS A 25 -71.51 -13.34 -13.77
CA LYS A 25 -70.54 -14.14 -14.53
C LYS A 25 -69.79 -13.33 -15.60
N ARG A 26 -70.40 -12.30 -16.19
CA ARG A 26 -69.69 -11.37 -17.08
C ARG A 26 -68.72 -10.50 -16.29
N PHE A 27 -69.15 -9.97 -15.14
CA PHE A 27 -68.30 -9.18 -14.24
C PHE A 27 -67.10 -9.97 -13.72
N ILE A 28 -67.32 -11.20 -13.23
CA ILE A 28 -66.24 -12.07 -12.74
C ILE A 28 -65.25 -12.40 -13.88
N ARG A 29 -65.73 -12.67 -15.10
CA ARG A 29 -64.84 -12.87 -16.25
C ARG A 29 -64.03 -11.62 -16.58
N LEU A 30 -64.63 -10.44 -16.49
CA LEU A 30 -63.94 -9.17 -16.69
C LEU A 30 -62.86 -8.96 -15.62
N LEU A 31 -63.18 -9.19 -14.35
CA LEU A 31 -62.23 -9.08 -13.23
C LEU A 31 -61.08 -10.08 -13.37
N ASN A 32 -61.34 -11.33 -13.73
CA ASN A 32 -60.28 -12.31 -13.99
C ASN A 32 -59.41 -11.91 -15.19
N SER A 33 -59.99 -11.31 -16.23
CA SER A 33 -59.22 -10.78 -17.37
C SER A 33 -58.31 -9.63 -16.94
N ILE A 34 -58.81 -8.72 -16.11
CA ILE A 34 -58.03 -7.58 -15.58
C ILE A 34 -56.91 -8.08 -14.66
N MET A 35 -57.20 -9.03 -13.77
CA MET A 35 -56.18 -9.65 -12.91
C MET A 35 -55.08 -10.33 -13.72
N ASN A 36 -55.44 -11.13 -14.74
CA ASN A 36 -54.45 -11.77 -15.61
C ASN A 36 -53.62 -10.75 -16.39
N PHE A 37 -54.23 -9.65 -16.84
CA PHE A 37 -53.50 -8.56 -17.48
C PHE A 37 -52.51 -7.92 -16.52
N ALA A 38 -52.92 -7.62 -15.29
CA ALA A 38 -52.05 -7.07 -14.25
C ALA A 38 -50.89 -8.02 -13.92
N VAL A 39 -51.14 -9.33 -13.81
CA VAL A 39 -50.08 -10.34 -13.58
C VAL A 39 -49.09 -10.38 -14.74
N ARG A 40 -49.55 -10.30 -15.99
CA ARG A 40 -48.63 -10.24 -17.15
C ARG A 40 -47.81 -8.97 -17.21
N VAL A 41 -48.40 -7.82 -16.89
CA VAL A 41 -47.66 -6.55 -16.81
C VAL A 41 -46.63 -6.60 -15.69
N LEU A 42 -46.99 -7.16 -14.53
CA LEU A 42 -46.06 -7.33 -13.42
C LEU A 42 -44.93 -8.30 -13.77
N GLN A 43 -45.22 -9.42 -14.45
CA GLN A 43 -44.19 -10.33 -14.96
C GLN A 43 -43.23 -9.63 -15.94
N LEU A 44 -43.75 -8.86 -16.89
CA LEU A 44 -42.92 -8.08 -17.81
C LEU A 44 -42.03 -7.08 -17.06
N PHE A 45 -42.58 -6.39 -16.07
CA PHE A 45 -41.82 -5.44 -15.25
C PHE A 45 -40.70 -6.15 -14.47
N ILE A 46 -40.98 -7.30 -13.86
CA ILE A 46 -39.99 -8.12 -13.15
C ILE A 46 -38.89 -8.61 -14.11
N VAL A 47 -39.25 -9.14 -15.28
CA VAL A 47 -38.28 -9.59 -16.30
C VAL A 47 -37.40 -8.42 -16.76
N THR A 48 -37.98 -7.24 -16.94
CA THR A 48 -37.23 -6.04 -17.34
C THR A 48 -36.27 -5.57 -16.25
N LEU A 49 -36.69 -5.60 -14.98
CA LEU A 49 -35.82 -5.30 -13.83
C LEU A 49 -34.69 -6.32 -13.69
N LEU A 50 -34.98 -7.62 -13.87
CA LEU A 50 -33.97 -8.67 -13.86
C LEU A 50 -32.97 -8.47 -14.99
N TYR A 51 -33.43 -8.14 -16.20
CA TYR A 51 -32.56 -7.81 -17.32
C TYR A 51 -31.67 -6.60 -17.01
N PHE A 52 -32.22 -5.50 -16.47
CA PHE A 52 -31.43 -4.34 -16.08
C PHE A 52 -30.43 -4.65 -14.97
N SER A 53 -30.80 -5.48 -14.00
CA SER A 53 -29.89 -5.92 -12.93
C SER A 53 -28.75 -6.76 -13.49
N ALA A 54 -29.03 -7.67 -14.44
CA ALA A 54 -28.04 -8.48 -15.13
C ALA A 54 -27.14 -7.65 -16.04
N VAL A 55 -27.67 -6.65 -16.74
CA VAL A 55 -26.88 -5.73 -17.57
C VAL A 55 -26.02 -4.81 -16.71
N LYS A 56 -26.47 -4.40 -15.52
CA LYS A 56 -25.68 -3.57 -14.60
C LYS A 56 -24.56 -4.37 -13.93
N SER A 57 -24.78 -5.65 -13.62
CA SER A 57 -23.72 -6.54 -13.13
C SER A 57 -22.81 -7.07 -14.24
N ALA A 58 -23.31 -7.17 -15.48
CA ALA A 58 -22.53 -7.47 -16.68
C ALA A 58 -22.03 -6.22 -17.42
N TYR A 59 -22.18 -5.02 -16.85
CA TYR A 59 -21.46 -3.82 -17.28
C TYR A 59 -20.00 -3.98 -16.84
N ILE A 60 -19.35 -4.98 -17.43
CA ILE A 60 -17.95 -4.94 -17.78
C ILE A 60 -17.88 -3.70 -18.68
N PRO A 61 -17.14 -2.64 -18.28
CA PRO A 61 -16.96 -1.49 -19.16
C PRO A 61 -16.56 -2.08 -20.50
N ARG A 62 -17.39 -1.85 -21.52
CA ARG A 62 -17.05 -2.18 -22.90
C ARG A 62 -15.87 -1.27 -23.20
N GLU A 63 -14.67 -1.77 -22.89
CA GLU A 63 -13.44 -1.51 -23.63
C GLU A 63 -13.82 -1.78 -25.08
N GLY A 64 -14.31 -0.73 -25.74
CA GLY A 64 -14.61 -0.70 -27.15
C GLY A 64 -13.29 -0.83 -27.87
N GLY A 65 -12.82 -2.08 -28.01
CA GLY A 65 -11.44 -2.36 -28.35
C GLY A 65 -10.52 -1.97 -27.20
N ARG A 66 -9.67 -2.89 -26.75
CA ARG A 66 -8.36 -2.48 -26.23
C ARG A 66 -7.62 -1.82 -27.37
N SER A 67 -7.94 -0.55 -27.62
CA SER A 67 -7.12 0.32 -28.41
C SER A 67 -5.81 0.47 -27.65
N THR A 68 -4.73 0.60 -28.39
CA THR A 68 -3.36 0.41 -27.92
C THR A 68 -2.86 1.38 -26.84
N TYR A 69 -3.70 2.26 -26.28
CA TYR A 69 -3.31 3.27 -25.29
C TYR A 69 -4.46 3.72 -24.37
N ASP A 70 -5.18 2.82 -23.70
CA ASP A 70 -6.11 3.22 -22.65
C ASP A 70 -5.32 3.57 -21.36
N VAL A 71 -4.92 4.83 -21.25
CA VAL A 71 -4.21 5.37 -20.09
C VAL A 71 -5.19 5.61 -18.95
N VAL A 72 -5.01 4.90 -17.84
CA VAL A 72 -5.77 5.14 -16.61
C VAL A 72 -5.48 6.56 -16.12
N PRO A 73 -6.51 7.41 -15.90
CA PRO A 73 -6.31 8.80 -15.53
C PRO A 73 -5.58 8.94 -14.18
N PHE A 74 -4.75 9.98 -14.04
CA PHE A 74 -3.93 10.21 -12.86
C PHE A 74 -4.72 10.16 -11.55
N MET A 75 -5.87 10.85 -11.48
CA MET A 75 -6.68 10.88 -10.28
C MET A 75 -7.21 9.50 -9.87
N GLU A 76 -7.47 8.64 -10.84
CA GLU A 76 -7.88 7.26 -10.56
C GLU A 76 -6.72 6.45 -9.98
N VAL A 77 -5.52 6.57 -10.55
CA VAL A 77 -4.31 5.93 -10.01
C VAL A 77 -4.01 6.42 -8.60
N TYR A 78 -4.08 7.73 -8.37
CA TYR A 78 -3.85 8.33 -7.05
C TYR A 78 -4.88 7.81 -6.03
N ASN A 79 -6.17 7.93 -6.32
CA ASN A 79 -7.23 7.48 -5.41
C ASN A 79 -7.18 5.97 -5.15
N LYS A 80 -6.87 5.17 -6.17
CA LYS A 80 -6.72 3.72 -6.03
C LYS A 80 -5.43 3.32 -5.35
N SER A 81 -4.42 4.17 -5.24
CA SER A 81 -3.13 3.88 -4.58
C SER A 81 -3.04 4.37 -3.14
N LEU A 82 -3.98 5.21 -2.67
CA LEU A 82 -4.07 5.67 -1.28
C LEU A 82 -4.04 4.52 -0.24
N CYS A 83 -3.44 4.80 0.92
CA CYS A 83 -3.37 3.93 2.09
C CYS A 83 -4.77 3.45 2.54
N ARG A 84 -5.05 2.15 2.39
CA ARG A 84 -6.31 1.52 2.81
C ARG A 84 -6.12 0.02 3.08
N PRO A 85 -7.09 -0.64 3.73
CA PRO A 85 -7.12 -2.10 3.82
C PRO A 85 -7.20 -2.73 2.42
N ARG A 86 -6.32 -3.69 2.14
CA ARG A 86 -6.27 -4.44 0.87
C ARG A 86 -6.00 -5.90 1.15
N GLU A 87 -6.58 -6.75 0.31
CA GLU A 87 -6.26 -8.17 0.26
C GLU A 87 -4.85 -8.35 -0.28
N MET A 88 -4.02 -9.07 0.47
CA MET A 88 -2.68 -9.44 0.05
C MET A 88 -2.35 -10.87 0.48
N LEU A 89 -1.46 -11.51 -0.28
CA LEU A 89 -0.95 -12.83 0.06
C LEU A 89 0.15 -12.68 1.11
N VAL A 90 -0.08 -13.29 2.27
CA VAL A 90 0.88 -13.35 3.38
C VAL A 90 1.37 -14.78 3.52
N GLU A 91 2.69 -14.96 3.54
CA GLU A 91 3.32 -16.26 3.74
C GLU A 91 3.25 -16.66 5.22
N ILE A 92 2.75 -17.87 5.50
CA ILE A 92 2.49 -18.31 6.88
C ILE A 92 3.79 -18.44 7.68
N GLN A 93 4.87 -18.88 7.04
CA GLN A 93 6.18 -19.06 7.67
C GLN A 93 6.79 -17.74 8.17
N GLN A 94 6.46 -16.61 7.53
CA GLN A 94 6.96 -15.30 7.94
C GLN A 94 6.24 -14.76 9.19
N GLU A 95 4.96 -15.10 9.36
CA GLU A 95 4.15 -14.67 10.51
C GLU A 95 4.45 -15.52 11.76
N TYR A 96 4.74 -16.82 11.57
CA TYR A 96 5.06 -17.77 12.64
C TYR A 96 6.47 -18.35 12.50
N PRO A 97 7.53 -17.59 12.80
CA PRO A 97 8.91 -18.06 12.70
C PRO A 97 9.21 -19.23 13.65
N ASP A 98 8.44 -19.40 14.72
CA ASP A 98 8.64 -20.48 15.68
C ASP A 98 8.33 -21.88 15.10
N ASP A 99 7.53 -21.95 14.03
CA ASP A 99 7.08 -23.21 13.41
C ASP A 99 7.89 -23.61 12.16
N THR A 100 9.18 -23.26 12.09
CA THR A 100 10.04 -23.50 10.90
C THR A 100 10.16 -24.96 10.42
N GLU A 101 9.91 -25.95 11.28
CA GLU A 101 10.03 -27.37 10.92
C GLU A 101 8.87 -27.91 10.06
N HIS A 102 7.88 -27.08 9.72
CA HIS A 102 6.61 -27.52 9.14
C HIS A 102 6.35 -26.92 7.77
N ILE A 103 5.78 -27.76 6.89
CA ILE A 103 5.27 -27.31 5.59
C ILE A 103 3.77 -27.06 5.75
N PHE A 104 3.33 -25.85 5.41
CA PHE A 104 1.93 -25.45 5.48
C PHE A 104 1.26 -25.56 4.10
N ILE A 105 0.02 -26.04 4.09
CA ILE A 105 -0.84 -26.08 2.90
C ILE A 105 -2.16 -25.37 3.24
N PRO A 106 -2.47 -24.23 2.59
CA PRO A 106 -1.65 -23.52 1.61
C PRO A 106 -0.39 -22.92 2.25
N SER A 107 0.64 -22.56 1.45
CA SER A 107 1.86 -21.90 1.98
C SER A 107 1.64 -20.41 2.28
N CYS A 108 0.65 -19.81 1.62
CA CYS A 108 0.23 -18.42 1.81
C CYS A 108 -1.29 -18.33 1.95
N VAL A 109 -1.74 -17.29 2.66
CA VAL A 109 -3.16 -17.00 2.91
C VAL A 109 -3.48 -15.58 2.45
N VAL A 110 -4.72 -15.35 2.02
CA VAL A 110 -5.21 -14.02 1.69
C VAL A 110 -5.66 -13.35 2.98
N LEU A 111 -5.02 -12.24 3.34
CA LEU A 111 -5.37 -11.44 4.51
C LEU A 111 -5.55 -9.98 4.13
N THR A 112 -6.41 -9.30 4.86
CA THR A 112 -6.58 -7.85 4.76
C THR A 112 -5.49 -7.15 5.56
N ARG A 113 -4.62 -6.41 4.87
CA ARG A 113 -3.53 -5.63 5.48
C ARG A 113 -3.52 -4.21 4.93
N CYS A 114 -2.85 -3.33 5.64
CA CYS A 114 -2.74 -1.93 5.22
C CYS A 114 -1.71 -1.82 4.12
N ALA A 115 -2.14 -1.32 2.95
CA ALA A 115 -1.28 -1.14 1.80
C ALA A 115 -1.71 0.07 0.97
N GLY A 116 -0.72 0.68 0.32
CA GLY A 116 -0.89 1.90 -0.46
C GLY A 116 0.21 2.90 -0.17
N CYS A 117 0.17 4.02 -0.87
CA CYS A 117 1.06 5.14 -0.66
C CYS A 117 0.44 6.18 0.28
N CYS A 118 1.32 6.94 0.91
CA CYS A 118 1.01 8.19 1.58
C CYS A 118 1.57 9.34 0.73
N ASN A 119 1.16 10.57 1.02
CA ASN A 119 1.60 11.75 0.27
C ASN A 119 3.11 11.99 0.38
N ASP A 120 3.68 11.72 1.55
CA ASP A 120 5.10 11.92 1.83
C ASP A 120 5.82 10.60 2.09
N GLU A 121 7.06 10.50 1.61
CA GLU A 121 7.93 9.33 1.86
C GLU A 121 8.32 9.17 3.34
N MET A 122 8.23 10.26 4.11
CA MET A 122 8.44 10.28 5.56
C MET A 122 7.25 9.68 6.32
N MET A 123 6.14 9.39 5.63
CA MET A 123 4.96 8.75 6.19
C MET A 123 4.94 7.26 5.80
N GLU A 124 4.40 6.43 6.68
CA GLU A 124 4.12 5.02 6.45
C GLU A 124 2.64 4.71 6.68
N CYS A 125 2.10 3.81 5.85
CA CYS A 125 0.73 3.33 5.98
C CYS A 125 0.68 2.26 7.07
N THR A 126 0.05 2.58 8.20
CA THR A 126 0.04 1.73 9.40
C THR A 126 -1.39 1.40 9.82
N PRO A 127 -1.63 0.22 10.41
CA PRO A 127 -2.94 -0.11 10.96
C PRO A 127 -3.29 0.75 12.17
N THR A 128 -4.54 1.17 12.22
CA THR A 128 -5.13 1.84 13.39
C THR A 128 -5.95 0.87 14.23
N VAL A 129 -6.68 -0.03 13.56
CA VAL A 129 -7.48 -1.08 14.20
C VAL A 129 -7.14 -2.41 13.55
N THR A 130 -6.89 -3.42 14.38
CA THR A 130 -6.63 -4.80 13.95
C THR A 130 -7.53 -5.76 14.70
N TYR A 131 -7.86 -6.88 14.05
CA TYR A 131 -8.62 -7.98 14.64
C TYR A 131 -8.01 -9.31 14.18
N ASN A 132 -8.24 -10.39 14.92
CA ASN A 132 -7.70 -11.70 14.58
C ASN A 132 -8.75 -12.56 13.87
N ILE A 133 -8.34 -13.25 12.81
CA ILE A 133 -9.12 -14.25 12.10
C ILE A 133 -8.46 -15.62 12.24
N THR A 134 -9.27 -16.66 12.46
CA THR A 134 -8.79 -18.05 12.52
C THR A 134 -9.02 -18.75 11.19
N LEU A 135 -7.95 -19.28 10.60
CA LEU A 135 -7.98 -20.01 9.33
C LEU A 135 -7.62 -21.48 9.57
N GLU A 136 -8.25 -22.37 8.83
CA GLU A 136 -7.92 -23.80 8.80
C GLU A 136 -6.81 -24.05 7.77
N ILE A 137 -5.69 -24.60 8.24
CA ILE A 137 -4.48 -24.85 7.45
C ILE A 137 -4.00 -26.28 7.72
N LYS A 138 -3.56 -26.96 6.66
CA LYS A 138 -2.90 -28.27 6.79
C LYS A 138 -1.45 -28.11 7.17
N ARG A 139 -1.03 -28.78 8.25
CA ARG A 139 0.37 -28.84 8.69
C ARG A 139 0.95 -30.21 8.36
N LEU A 140 1.98 -30.23 7.53
CA LEU A 140 2.72 -31.43 7.15
C LEU A 140 3.99 -31.53 8.00
N LYS A 141 4.13 -32.64 8.73
CA LYS A 141 5.40 -33.06 9.32
C LYS A 141 6.09 -34.04 8.37
N PRO A 142 7.39 -33.89 8.06
CA PRO A 142 8.07 -34.77 7.11
C PRO A 142 8.02 -36.27 7.49
N LEU A 143 7.86 -36.59 8.78
CA LEU A 143 7.83 -37.98 9.30
C LEU A 143 6.58 -38.32 10.14
N ARG A 144 5.54 -37.47 10.20
CA ARG A 144 4.33 -37.75 10.99
C ARG A 144 3.06 -37.37 10.23
N HIS A 145 1.93 -37.93 10.67
CA HIS A 145 0.60 -37.71 10.10
C HIS A 145 0.30 -36.22 9.89
N GLN A 146 -0.34 -35.96 8.75
CA GLN A 146 -0.89 -34.67 8.36
C GLN A 146 -2.12 -34.39 9.23
N GLY A 147 -2.32 -33.14 9.64
CA GLY A 147 -3.48 -32.71 10.41
C GLY A 147 -3.96 -31.33 10.00
N ASP A 148 -5.28 -31.14 10.05
CA ASP A 148 -5.92 -29.83 9.94
C ASP A 148 -5.73 -29.08 11.27
N ILE A 149 -5.23 -27.86 11.19
CA ILE A 149 -4.93 -27.01 12.35
C ILE A 149 -5.54 -25.63 12.12
N PHE A 150 -6.10 -25.06 13.18
CA PHE A 150 -6.54 -23.68 13.18
C PHE A 150 -5.40 -22.75 13.58
N MET A 151 -5.13 -21.72 12.79
CA MET A 151 -4.13 -20.69 13.06
C MET A 151 -4.76 -19.30 13.01
N SER A 152 -4.31 -18.37 13.86
CA SER A 152 -4.96 -17.07 14.07
C SER A 152 -4.14 -15.88 13.56
N PHE A 153 -4.49 -15.33 12.41
CA PHE A 153 -3.77 -14.21 11.79
C PHE A 153 -4.38 -12.86 12.15
N ALA A 154 -3.56 -11.81 12.23
CA ALA A 154 -4.04 -10.44 12.39
C ALA A 154 -4.44 -9.83 11.02
N GLU A 155 -5.65 -9.30 10.93
CA GLU A 155 -6.15 -8.47 9.83
C GLU A 155 -6.28 -7.01 10.26
N HIS A 156 -6.20 -6.10 9.29
CA HIS A 156 -6.31 -4.67 9.51
C HIS A 156 -7.65 -4.15 8.96
N SER A 157 -8.52 -3.63 9.83
CA SER A 157 -9.80 -3.03 9.41
C SER A 157 -9.66 -1.56 9.02
N GLU A 158 -8.73 -0.84 9.65
CA GLU A 158 -8.54 0.60 9.44
C GLU A 158 -7.05 0.96 9.31
N CYS A 159 -6.73 1.85 8.37
CA CYS A 159 -5.37 2.24 8.03
C CYS A 159 -5.20 3.76 8.07
N GLN A 160 -4.04 4.23 8.51
CA GLN A 160 -3.72 5.65 8.53
C GLN A 160 -2.23 5.89 8.21
N CYS A 161 -1.97 6.97 7.47
CA CYS A 161 -0.62 7.47 7.24
C CYS A 161 -0.07 8.12 8.51
N ARG A 162 1.04 7.60 9.03
CA ARG A 162 1.73 8.13 10.22
C ARG A 162 3.19 8.41 9.89
N MET A 163 3.82 9.35 10.60
CA MET A 163 5.25 9.62 10.40
C MET A 163 6.06 8.39 10.80
N LYS A 164 7.01 8.01 9.94
CA LYS A 164 8.00 6.98 10.24
C LYS A 164 8.77 7.42 11.48
N LYS A 165 8.84 6.55 12.48
CA LYS A 165 9.77 6.77 13.59
C LYS A 165 11.16 6.55 13.00
N ASP A 166 12.00 7.58 13.01
CA ASP A 166 13.40 7.48 12.60
C ASP A 166 14.14 6.52 13.53
N LEU A 167 14.01 5.22 13.29
CA LEU A 167 14.94 4.25 13.81
C LEU A 167 16.25 4.50 13.08
N PRO A 168 17.37 4.77 13.78
CA PRO A 168 18.67 4.82 13.14
C PRO A 168 18.83 3.50 12.39
N LYS A 169 18.98 3.57 11.07
CA LYS A 169 19.38 2.42 10.27
C LYS A 169 20.76 2.02 10.81
N GLU A 170 20.80 1.08 11.75
CA GLU A 170 22.04 0.39 12.09
C GLU A 170 22.48 -0.39 10.86
N ILE A 171 23.21 0.30 10.00
CA ILE A 171 24.24 -0.29 9.18
C ILE A 171 25.40 -0.60 10.14
N GLU A 172 25.16 -1.49 11.12
CA GLU A 172 26.24 -2.20 11.77
C GLU A 172 26.76 -3.24 10.78
N LYS A 173 27.61 -2.77 9.85
CA LYS A 173 28.61 -3.63 9.25
C LYS A 173 29.58 -4.02 10.35
N LYS A 174 29.24 -5.05 11.13
CA LYS A 174 30.18 -5.71 12.03
C LYS A 174 31.43 -6.06 11.22
N PRO A 175 32.64 -5.60 11.62
CA PRO A 175 33.86 -6.05 10.98
C PRO A 175 33.96 -7.55 11.28
N ARG A 176 33.82 -8.38 10.25
CA ARG A 176 34.11 -9.82 10.34
C ARG A 176 35.53 -9.95 10.89
N LYS A 177 35.65 -10.36 12.17
CA LYS A 177 36.88 -10.84 12.79
C LYS A 177 37.35 -12.07 12.00
N GLY A 178 38.16 -11.84 10.97
CA GLY A 178 38.95 -12.88 10.35
C GLY A 178 39.98 -13.37 11.36
N LYS A 179 39.76 -14.56 11.93
CA LYS A 179 40.82 -15.35 12.57
C LYS A 179 41.80 -15.79 11.48
N GLY A 180 42.72 -14.91 11.09
CA GLY A 180 43.87 -15.24 10.27
C GLY A 180 44.92 -15.93 11.12
N GLN A 181 45.07 -17.24 10.95
CA GLN A 181 46.17 -18.01 11.53
C GLN A 181 47.53 -17.49 11.03
N LYS A 182 48.45 -17.37 11.99
CA LYS A 182 49.90 -17.22 11.85
C LYS A 182 50.48 -17.79 10.55
N ARG A 183 51.17 -16.95 9.77
CA ARG A 183 52.44 -17.34 9.13
C ARG A 183 53.48 -16.23 9.32
N LYS A 184 54.59 -16.63 9.95
CA LYS A 184 55.77 -15.82 10.23
C LYS A 184 56.49 -15.53 8.91
N GLY A 185 56.79 -14.27 8.65
CA GLY A 185 57.68 -13.82 7.57
C GLY A 185 58.50 -12.64 8.06
N LYS A 186 59.72 -12.94 8.51
CA LYS A 186 60.69 -12.01 9.10
C LYS A 186 61.57 -11.47 7.97
N LYS A 187 61.60 -10.15 7.72
CA LYS A 187 62.82 -9.50 7.22
C LYS A 187 62.87 -8.03 7.60
N ASN A 188 64.01 -7.72 8.20
CA ASN A 188 64.47 -6.52 8.85
C ASN A 188 65.01 -5.51 7.82
N ARG A 189 64.75 -4.22 8.00
CA ARG A 189 65.80 -3.20 7.92
C ARG A 189 65.43 -1.93 8.69
N GLU A 190 66.10 -1.78 9.83
CA GLU A 190 66.57 -0.58 10.53
C GLU A 190 66.51 0.74 9.74
N LYS A 191 65.99 1.88 10.24
CA LYS A 191 66.30 2.70 11.45
C LYS A 191 67.04 3.98 11.05
N LYS A 192 66.36 5.14 11.06
CA LYS A 192 66.83 6.42 11.67
C LYS A 192 65.68 7.44 11.63
N ARG A 193 65.05 7.77 12.78
CA ARG A 193 65.18 9.01 13.62
C ARG A 193 64.89 10.29 12.81
N ASP A 194 64.03 11.22 13.24
CA ASP A 194 64.10 11.99 14.50
C ASP A 194 62.70 12.39 15.01
N LEU A 195 62.39 12.06 16.28
CA LEU A 195 62.22 12.96 17.44
C LEU A 195 60.85 13.68 17.58
N CYS A 196 60.13 13.30 18.63
CA CYS A 196 59.26 14.18 19.41
C CYS A 196 60.03 14.64 20.66
N MET A 197 60.04 15.95 20.90
CA MET A 197 60.20 16.68 22.17
C MET A 197 59.63 18.08 21.84
N ALA A 198 58.71 18.72 22.56
CA ALA A 198 58.46 18.74 23.99
C ALA A 198 57.02 19.26 24.29
N PRO A 199 56.57 19.20 25.56
CA PRO A 199 55.18 19.21 26.00
C PRO A 199 54.78 20.50 26.75
N SER A 200 53.47 20.73 26.93
CA SER A 200 52.82 21.27 28.16
C SER A 200 51.46 21.91 27.83
N CYS A 201 50.40 21.47 28.53
CA CYS A 201 49.34 22.31 29.10
C CYS A 201 48.24 21.44 29.74
N LEU A 202 48.56 20.87 30.89
CA LEU A 202 47.68 20.48 32.00
C LEU A 202 48.48 21.00 33.22
N THR A 203 48.06 21.98 34.03
CA THR A 203 46.94 22.03 34.99
C THR A 203 46.99 23.38 35.72
N SER A 204 45.84 23.97 36.06
CA SER A 204 45.51 24.80 37.26
C SER A 204 44.31 25.68 36.90
N ALA A 205 43.07 25.34 37.28
CA ALA A 205 42.46 25.59 38.58
C ALA A 205 42.24 27.08 38.87
N ILE A 206 40.95 27.41 39.09
CA ILE A 206 40.40 28.63 39.72
C ILE A 206 40.36 29.84 38.80
N HIS A 207 39.18 30.12 38.23
CA HIS A 207 38.46 31.38 38.43
C HIS A 207 37.08 31.32 37.76
N THR A 208 36.05 31.49 38.61
CA THR A 208 34.81 32.23 38.37
C THR A 208 33.79 31.78 37.31
N LEU A 209 32.61 31.45 37.87
CA LEU A 209 31.24 31.74 37.42
C LEU A 209 30.46 30.63 36.70
N GLN A 210 29.52 30.11 37.49
CA GLN A 210 28.36 29.29 37.16
C GLN A 210 27.37 29.96 36.19
N PRO A 211 26.46 29.18 35.60
CA PRO A 211 25.59 29.61 34.49
C PRO A 211 24.29 30.27 35.00
N SER A 212 23.97 31.45 34.48
CA SER A 212 22.61 32.01 34.42
C SER A 212 21.85 31.26 33.30
N LEU A 213 20.71 30.63 33.51
CA LEU A 213 19.38 31.12 33.90
C LEU A 213 18.88 32.27 33.00
N TRP A 214 17.60 32.14 32.60
CA TRP A 214 16.70 33.11 31.97
C TRP A 214 16.47 32.99 30.45
N THR A 215 15.49 32.13 30.16
CA THR A 215 14.21 32.49 29.51
C THR A 215 14.17 32.94 28.03
N LEU A 216 13.24 32.27 27.34
CA LEU A 216 12.22 32.82 26.44
C LEU A 216 12.52 32.88 24.93
N ARG A 217 11.63 32.19 24.20
CA ARG A 217 11.18 32.46 22.82
C ARG A 217 12.22 32.32 21.71
N ARG A 218 12.10 31.22 20.95
CA ARG A 218 11.84 31.32 19.51
C ARG A 218 10.76 30.31 19.14
N GLY A 219 9.60 30.85 18.80
CA GLY A 219 8.41 30.10 18.44
C GLY A 219 8.64 29.28 17.18
N LYS A 220 8.06 28.07 17.18
CA LYS A 220 7.66 27.39 15.96
C LYS A 220 6.54 28.22 15.33
N THR A 221 6.89 29.08 14.38
CA THR A 221 5.94 29.52 13.36
C THR A 221 5.70 28.32 12.45
N VAL A 222 4.52 27.72 12.61
CA VAL A 222 3.90 26.88 11.58
C VAL A 222 3.63 27.82 10.41
N VAL A 223 4.53 27.81 9.42
CA VAL A 223 4.29 28.44 8.12
C VAL A 223 3.39 27.46 7.35
N PRO A 224 2.25 27.89 6.77
CA PRO A 224 1.47 27.04 5.91
C PRO A 224 2.30 26.75 4.66
N ASP A 225 2.48 25.47 4.38
CA ASP A 225 3.14 24.96 3.18
C ASP A 225 2.44 25.54 1.94
N GLN A 226 3.06 26.54 1.32
CA GLN A 226 2.67 27.01 0.01
C GLN A 226 3.24 26.00 -0.97
N GLY A 227 2.33 25.27 -1.64
CA GLY A 227 2.63 24.28 -2.66
C GLY A 227 3.53 24.84 -3.76
N GLY A 228 4.83 24.72 -3.56
CA GLY A 228 5.83 24.79 -4.62
C GLY A 228 5.98 23.39 -5.19
N SER A 229 5.64 23.21 -6.47
CA SER A 229 5.89 21.99 -7.21
C SER A 229 7.37 21.62 -7.08
N LYS A 230 7.69 20.67 -6.20
CA LYS A 230 9.06 20.20 -5.96
C LYS A 230 9.59 19.61 -7.28
N ILE A 231 10.56 20.29 -7.89
CA ILE A 231 11.17 19.86 -9.15
C ILE A 231 11.82 18.49 -8.88
N GLN A 232 11.33 17.45 -9.55
CA GLN A 232 11.89 16.12 -9.41
C GLN A 232 13.05 15.95 -10.39
N CYS A 233 14.27 16.17 -9.90
CA CYS A 233 15.47 16.05 -10.69
C CYS A 233 15.83 14.57 -10.98
N GLU A 234 16.23 14.28 -12.22
CA GLU A 234 16.84 13.00 -12.55
C GLU A 234 18.24 12.91 -11.92
N PRO A 235 18.65 11.77 -11.33
CA PRO A 235 19.98 11.65 -10.73
C PRO A 235 21.09 11.85 -11.76
N CYS A 236 22.13 12.61 -11.37
CA CYS A 236 23.29 12.98 -12.22
C CYS A 236 23.99 11.85 -12.98
N CYS A 237 23.83 10.60 -12.56
CA CYS A 237 24.21 9.45 -13.36
C CYS A 237 23.32 8.24 -13.03
N SER A 238 22.25 8.08 -13.80
CA SER A 238 21.28 6.99 -13.64
C SER A 238 21.86 5.60 -13.92
N THR A 239 22.89 5.47 -14.77
CA THR A 239 23.53 4.18 -15.10
C THR A 239 24.73 3.82 -14.20
N CYS A 240 25.18 4.75 -13.35
CA CYS A 240 26.32 4.54 -12.48
C CYS A 240 25.97 3.69 -11.24
N SER A 241 26.94 2.93 -10.74
CA SER A 241 26.85 2.28 -9.42
C SER A 241 26.70 3.32 -8.29
N GLU A 242 26.05 2.94 -7.19
CA GLU A 242 25.85 3.84 -6.03
C GLU A 242 27.14 4.49 -5.53
N ARG A 243 28.25 3.75 -5.54
CA ARG A 243 29.56 4.26 -5.10
C ARG A 243 30.02 5.44 -5.97
N ARG A 244 29.74 5.41 -7.27
CA ARG A 244 30.11 6.49 -8.21
C ARG A 244 29.12 7.66 -8.14
N ARG A 245 27.82 7.40 -7.94
CA ARG A 245 26.82 8.47 -7.79
C ARG A 245 27.16 9.46 -6.65
N ARG A 246 27.78 8.98 -5.56
CA ARG A 246 28.22 9.81 -4.42
C ARG A 246 29.32 10.83 -4.73
N LEU A 247 29.93 10.78 -5.93
CA LEU A 247 30.93 11.75 -6.38
C LEU A 247 30.30 12.98 -7.06
N PHE A 248 29.01 12.92 -7.37
CA PHE A 248 28.26 14.04 -7.94
C PHE A 248 27.49 14.78 -6.83
N VAL A 249 27.40 16.09 -6.98
CA VAL A 249 26.56 16.99 -6.17
C VAL A 249 25.51 17.56 -7.12
N GLN A 250 24.24 17.43 -6.74
CA GLN A 250 23.12 17.94 -7.53
C GLN A 250 22.49 19.14 -6.84
N ASP A 251 22.31 20.21 -7.59
CA ASP A 251 21.55 21.37 -7.14
C ASP A 251 20.05 21.04 -7.16
N PRO A 252 19.34 21.16 -6.02
CA PRO A 252 17.92 20.82 -5.90
C PRO A 252 16.98 21.78 -6.65
N GLU A 253 17.41 22.99 -6.99
CA GLU A 253 16.57 23.99 -7.67
C GLU A 253 16.79 23.97 -9.19
N THR A 254 18.03 23.76 -9.63
CA THR A 254 18.39 23.79 -11.06
C THR A 254 18.59 22.41 -11.69
N CYS A 255 18.60 21.35 -10.87
CA CYS A 255 18.98 19.99 -11.24
C CYS A 255 20.41 19.86 -11.80
N GLN A 256 21.24 20.90 -11.69
CA GLN A 256 22.59 20.91 -12.24
C GLN A 256 23.51 19.96 -11.46
N CYS A 257 24.30 19.19 -12.21
CA CYS A 257 25.21 18.20 -11.67
C CYS A 257 26.65 18.71 -11.71
N SER A 258 27.32 18.72 -10.56
CA SER A 258 28.72 19.10 -10.41
C SER A 258 29.51 18.03 -9.69
N CYS A 259 30.84 18.06 -9.79
CA CYS A 259 31.70 17.13 -9.07
C CYS A 259 31.93 17.57 -7.63
N LYS A 260 31.94 16.60 -6.71
CA LYS A 260 32.24 16.85 -5.29
C LYS A 260 33.67 17.34 -5.06
N HIS A 261 34.61 16.90 -5.89
CA HIS A 261 35.99 17.36 -5.86
C HIS A 261 36.19 18.48 -6.86
N SER A 262 36.92 19.51 -6.45
CA SER A 262 37.39 20.57 -7.35
C SER A 262 38.66 20.14 -8.07
N GLU A 263 39.00 20.82 -9.17
CA GLU A 263 40.30 20.63 -9.83
C GLU A 263 41.47 20.87 -8.86
N ALA A 264 41.36 21.87 -7.98
CA ALA A 264 42.37 22.18 -6.99
C ALA A 264 42.61 21.00 -6.02
N ASP A 265 41.55 20.31 -5.61
CA ASP A 265 41.64 19.13 -4.75
C ASP A 265 42.42 18.00 -5.43
N CYS A 266 42.14 17.74 -6.72
CA CYS A 266 42.87 16.72 -7.48
C CYS A 266 44.33 17.13 -7.70
N ARG A 267 44.58 18.41 -8.04
CA ARG A 267 45.93 18.93 -8.27
C ARG A 267 46.80 18.87 -7.02
N SER A 268 46.23 19.07 -5.82
CA SER A 268 46.95 18.90 -4.55
C SER A 268 47.54 17.49 -4.37
N ARG A 269 47.00 16.50 -5.09
CA ARG A 269 47.41 15.09 -5.10
C ARG A 269 48.15 14.68 -6.36
N GLN A 270 48.54 15.64 -7.20
CA GLN A 270 49.20 15.42 -8.50
C GLN A 270 48.33 14.57 -9.45
N LEU A 271 47.01 14.79 -9.41
CA LEU A 271 46.00 14.13 -10.25
C LEU A 271 45.17 15.19 -10.99
N GLU A 272 44.48 14.76 -12.04
CA GLU A 272 43.56 15.60 -12.83
C GLU A 272 42.11 15.18 -12.60
N LEU A 273 41.22 16.15 -12.43
CA LEU A 273 39.80 15.89 -12.27
C LEU A 273 39.21 15.49 -13.62
N ASN A 274 38.62 14.30 -13.68
CA ASN A 274 37.84 13.85 -14.81
C ASN A 274 36.37 14.24 -14.60
N GLU A 275 35.94 15.35 -15.22
CA GLU A 275 34.59 15.92 -15.06
C GLU A 275 33.46 14.92 -15.37
N ARG A 276 33.67 13.98 -16.29
CA ARG A 276 32.64 12.97 -16.66
C ARG A 276 32.47 11.88 -15.61
N THR A 277 33.50 11.65 -14.78
CA THR A 277 33.49 10.58 -13.78
C THR A 277 33.56 11.09 -12.34
N CYS A 278 33.84 12.39 -12.17
CA CYS A 278 34.15 13.05 -10.91
C CYS A 278 35.24 12.35 -10.10
N ARG A 279 36.21 11.73 -10.79
CA ARG A 279 37.39 11.10 -10.19
C ARG A 279 38.63 11.93 -10.45
N CYS A 280 39.54 11.95 -9.48
CA CYS A 280 40.90 12.40 -9.70
C CYS A 280 41.69 11.24 -10.32
N ASP A 281 41.94 11.31 -11.62
CA ASP A 281 42.69 10.30 -12.37
C ASP A 281 44.13 10.78 -12.59
N LYS A 282 45.05 9.85 -12.89
CA LYS A 282 46.41 10.26 -13.30
C LYS A 282 46.33 10.98 -14.65
N PRO A 283 47.11 12.06 -14.86
CA PRO A 283 47.20 12.71 -16.16
C PRO A 283 47.50 11.66 -17.23
N ARG A 284 46.69 11.62 -18.30
CA ARG A 284 47.00 10.78 -19.45
C ARG A 284 48.18 11.43 -20.17
N ARG A 285 49.33 10.77 -20.15
CA ARG A 285 50.49 11.13 -20.98
C ARG A 285 50.16 11.05 -22.46
#